data_AF-A0A327ZDQ8-F1
#
_entry.id   AF-A0A327ZDQ8-F1
#
_cell.length_a   1.000
_cell.length_b   1.000
_cell.length_c   1.000
_cell.angle_alpha   90.00
_cell.angle_beta   90.00
_cell.angle_gamma   90.00
#
_symmetry.space_group_name_H-M   'P 1'
#
loop_
_entity.id
_entity.type
_entity.pdbx_description
1 polymer ?
#
loop_
_entity_poly.entity_id
_entity_poly.type
_entity_poly.pdbx_seq_one_letter_code
_entity_poly.pdbx_strand_id
1 'polypeptide(L)' 'MNALLADERSEALFASDVQRSQEPTPELIREAVTATVGRLGATGCAELVAQEFGEHPDCAINRMRWARNAIRRAFA' A
#
# COMPACT_ATOMS: atom_id res chain seq x y z
N MET A 1 -1.60 11.88 15.53
CA MET A 1 -1.79 11.03 14.32
C MET A 1 -2.28 11.94 13.21
N ASN A 2 -1.43 12.23 12.22
CA ASN A 2 -1.89 12.91 11.01
C ASN A 2 -2.73 11.94 10.19
N ALA A 3 -3.85 12.41 9.65
CA ALA A 3 -4.63 11.63 8.71
C ALA A 3 -3.77 11.41 7.45
N LEU A 4 -3.49 10.15 7.11
CA LEU A 4 -2.76 9.81 5.89
C LEU A 4 -3.56 10.23 4.65
N LEU A 5 -2.87 10.74 3.63
CA LEU A 5 -3.45 11.00 2.32
C LEU A 5 -3.71 9.68 1.57
N ALA A 6 -4.58 9.72 0.54
CA ALA A 6 -4.94 8.53 -0.22
C ALA A 6 -3.74 7.87 -0.93
N ASP A 7 -2.77 8.68 -1.36
CA ASP A 7 -1.55 8.20 -2.01
C ASP A 7 -0.63 7.50 -0.99
N GLU A 8 -0.41 8.09 0.19
CA GLU A 8 0.38 7.48 1.27
C GLU A 8 -0.21 6.13 1.73
N ARG A 9 -1.55 6.03 1.81
CA ARG A 9 -2.21 4.74 2.12
C ARG A 9 -1.98 3.71 1.02
N SER A 10 -1.95 4.14 -0.24
CA SER A 10 -1.72 3.24 -1.37
C SER A 10 -0.27 2.76 -1.41
N GLU A 11 0.69 3.62 -1.09
CA GLU A 11 2.11 3.29 -0.96
C GLU A 11 2.36 2.35 0.22
N ALA A 12 1.71 2.61 1.36
CA ALA A 12 1.78 1.70 2.51
C ALA A 12 1.20 0.32 2.19
N LEU A 13 0.04 0.26 1.53
CA LEU A 13 -0.51 -1.03 1.12
C LEU A 13 0.37 -1.70 0.06
N PHE A 14 0.94 -0.95 -0.88
CA PHE A 14 1.90 -1.45 -1.86
C PHE A 14 3.08 -2.15 -1.19
N ALA A 15 3.68 -1.51 -0.18
CA ALA A 15 4.83 -1.97 0.59
C ALA A 15 4.52 -3.04 1.67
N SER A 16 3.25 -3.42 1.81
CA SER A 16 2.83 -4.46 2.75
C SER A 16 2.89 -5.87 2.14
N ASP A 17 2.89 -6.89 3.00
CA ASP A 17 2.85 -8.30 2.58
C ASP A 17 1.46 -8.78 2.14
N VAL A 18 0.42 -7.93 2.27
CA VAL A 18 -0.95 -8.31 1.89
C VAL A 18 -1.06 -8.47 0.38
N GLN A 19 -1.51 -9.63 -0.07
CA GLN A 19 -1.66 -9.97 -1.48
C GLN A 19 -3.12 -9.91 -1.93
N ARG A 20 -3.32 -9.61 -3.22
CA ARG A 20 -4.65 -9.63 -3.85
C ARG A 20 -5.34 -10.99 -3.72
N SER A 21 -4.59 -12.08 -3.85
CA SER A 21 -5.07 -13.46 -3.81
C SER A 21 -5.64 -13.88 -2.46
N GLN A 22 -5.33 -13.15 -1.39
CA GLN A 22 -5.89 -13.40 -0.06
C GLN A 22 -7.33 -12.88 0.09
N GLU A 23 -7.86 -12.19 -0.93
CA GLU A 23 -9.17 -11.54 -0.90
C GLU A 23 -9.39 -10.71 0.37
N PRO A 24 -8.48 -9.76 0.68
CA PRO A 24 -8.45 -9.11 1.98
C PRO A 24 -9.70 -8.26 2.23
N THR A 25 -10.21 -8.32 3.45
CA THR A 25 -11.31 -7.46 3.91
C THR A 25 -10.87 -6.00 4.03
N PRO A 26 -11.81 -5.04 3.99
CA PRO A 26 -11.50 -3.63 4.29
C PRO A 26 -10.75 -3.43 5.61
N GLU A 27 -11.11 -4.18 6.65
CA GLU A 27 -10.49 -4.11 7.98
C GLU A 27 -9.02 -4.53 7.92
N LEU A 28 -8.73 -5.66 7.27
CA LEU A 28 -7.36 -6.15 7.09
C LEU A 28 -6.50 -5.17 6.29
N ILE A 29 -7.08 -4.52 5.27
CA ILE A 29 -6.39 -3.48 4.52
C ILE A 29 -6.03 -2.29 5.41
N ARG A 30 -6.98 -1.81 6.23
CA ARG A 30 -6.73 -0.67 7.12
C ARG A 30 -5.66 -1.00 8.16
N GLU A 31 -5.71 -2.20 8.74
CA GLU A 31 -4.69 -2.69 9.66
C GLU A 31 -3.31 -2.77 9.01
N ALA A 32 -3.22 -3.36 7.81
CA ALA A 32 -1.96 -3.48 7.08
C ALA A 32 -1.34 -2.13 6.72
N VAL A 33 -2.16 -1.14 6.36
CA VAL A 33 -1.71 0.24 6.13
C VAL A 33 -1.13 0.83 7.42
N THR A 34 -1.86 0.74 8.54
CA THR A 34 -1.39 1.26 9.83
C THR A 34 -0.12 0.57 10.29
N ALA A 35 -0.04 -0.76 10.16
CA ALA A 35 1.15 -1.53 10.53
C ALA A 35 2.35 -1.19 9.65
N THR A 36 2.14 -1.04 8.34
CA THR A 36 3.24 -0.75 7.40
C THR A 36 3.76 0.67 7.59
N VAL A 37 2.88 1.67 7.78
CA VAL A 37 3.31 3.04 8.12
C VAL A 37 3.98 3.09 9.49
N GLY A 38 3.49 2.33 10.48
CA GLY A 38 4.14 2.26 11.79
C GLY A 38 5.55 1.67 11.73
N ARG A 39 5.80 0.72 10.84
CA ARG A 39 7.09 0.06 10.64
C ARG A 39 8.06 0.88 9.77
N LEU A 40 7.58 1.49 8.70
CA LEU A 40 8.41 2.10 7.66
C LEU A 40 8.37 3.64 7.64
N GLY A 41 7.33 4.24 8.22
CA GLY A 41 6.98 5.63 7.95
C GLY A 41 6.50 5.87 6.51
N ALA A 42 5.97 7.06 6.23
CA ALA A 42 5.50 7.41 4.88
C ALA A 42 6.66 7.44 3.87
N THR A 43 7.81 8.03 4.24
CA THR A 43 9.01 8.07 3.38
C THR A 43 9.52 6.67 3.04
N GLY A 44 9.61 5.76 4.02
CA GLY A 44 10.06 4.38 3.75
C GLY A 44 9.09 3.61 2.84
N CYS A 45 7.78 3.88 2.92
CA CYS A 45 6.83 3.32 1.95
C CYS A 45 7.10 3.84 0.53
N ALA A 46 7.33 5.15 0.39
CA ALA A 46 7.65 5.77 -0.90
C ALA A 46 8.99 5.28 -1.48
N GLU A 47 10.00 5.06 -0.64
CA GLU A 47 11.30 4.51 -1.05
C GLU A 47 11.17 3.09 -1.61
N LEU A 48 10.42 2.21 -0.94
CA LEU A 48 10.17 0.85 -1.46
C LEU A 48 9.36 0.86 -2.75
N VAL A 49 8.38 1.76 -2.87
CA VAL A 49 7.65 1.96 -4.13
C VAL A 49 8.63 2.36 -5.23
N ALA A 50 9.48 3.37 -4.99
CA ALA A 50 10.46 3.84 -5.97
C ALA A 50 11.45 2.72 -6.36
N GLN A 51 11.93 1.94 -5.40
CA GLN A 51 12.81 0.81 -5.64
C GLN A 51 12.15 -0.24 -6.55
N GLU A 52 10.94 -0.69 -6.22
CA GLU A 52 10.22 -1.69 -7.02
C GLU A 52 9.89 -1.18 -8.42
N PHE A 53 9.59 0.11 -8.59
CA PHE A 53 9.41 0.69 -9.92
C PHE A 53 10.71 0.76 -10.72
N GLY A 54 11.87 0.84 -10.07
CA GLY A 54 13.18 0.80 -10.72
C GLY A 54 13.64 -0.61 -11.08
N GLU A 55 13.41 -1.58 -10.18
CA GLU A 55 13.86 -2.97 -10.34
C GLU A 55 12.87 -3.83 -11.13
N HIS A 56 11.57 -3.69 -10.86
CA HIS A 56 10.50 -4.55 -11.38
C HIS A 56 9.28 -3.73 -11.85
N PRO A 57 9.42 -2.85 -12.86
CA PRO A 57 8.38 -1.90 -13.24
C PRO A 57 7.03 -2.56 -13.58
N ASP A 58 7.04 -3.70 -14.29
CA ASP A 58 5.79 -4.40 -14.67
C ASP A 58 5.05 -4.99 -13.45
N CYS A 59 5.79 -5.50 -12.46
CA CYS A 59 5.23 -5.99 -11.21
C CYS A 59 4.68 -4.82 -10.37
N ALA A 60 5.45 -3.74 -10.26
CA ALA A 60 5.09 -2.55 -9.52
C ALA A 60 3.82 -1.87 -10.06
N ILE A 61 3.66 -1.77 -11.38
CA ILE A 61 2.44 -1.20 -11.99
C ILE A 61 1.19 -1.98 -11.56
N ASN A 62 1.24 -3.31 -11.65
CA ASN A 62 0.11 -4.16 -11.29
C ASN A 62 -0.20 -4.09 -9.79
N ARG A 63 0.85 -4.08 -8.96
CA ARG A 63 0.74 -3.92 -7.50
C ARG A 63 0.09 -2.59 -7.12
N MET A 64 0.56 -1.47 -7.69
CA MET A 64 0.05 -0.13 -7.38
C MET A 64 -1.39 0.06 -7.86
N ARG A 65 -1.74 -0.46 -9.04
CA ARG A 65 -3.13 -0.46 -9.53
C ARG A 65 -4.07 -1.22 -8.59
N TRP A 66 -3.64 -2.38 -8.09
CA TRP A 66 -4.41 -3.10 -7.09
C TRP A 66 -4.52 -2.31 -5.79
N ALA A 67 -3.41 -1.80 -5.26
CA ALA A 67 -3.38 -1.10 -3.98
C ALA A 67 -4.33 0.11 -3.98
N ARG A 68 -4.27 0.97 -5.01
CA ARG A 68 -5.17 2.13 -5.14
C ARG A 68 -6.65 1.74 -5.16
N ASN A 69 -7.01 0.69 -5.90
CA ASN A 69 -8.40 0.23 -5.95
C ASN A 69 -8.85 -0.39 -4.62
N ALA A 70 -7.97 -1.10 -3.94
CA ALA A 70 -8.25 -1.71 -2.66
C ALA A 70 -8.40 -0.65 -1.54
N ILE A 71 -7.54 0.38 -1.53
CA ILE A 71 -7.67 1.54 -0.63
C ILE A 71 -8.98 2.29 -0.87
N ARG A 72 -9.35 2.57 -2.13
CA ARG A 72 -10.64 3.22 -2.43
C ARG A 72 -11.81 2.44 -1.85
N ARG A 73 -11.82 1.10 -1.98
CA ARG A 73 -12.90 0.27 -1.42
C ARG A 73 -12.86 0.20 0.11
N ALA A 74 -11.68 0.19 0.72
CA ALA A 74 -11.53 0.05 2.16
C ALA A 74 -11.79 1.35 2.94
N PHE A 75 -11.77 2.50 2.28
CA PHE A 75 -11.97 3.83 2.88
C PHE A 75 -13.09 4.65 2.22
N ALA A 76 -13.96 3.99 1.44
CA ALA A 76 -15.19 4.59 0.90
C ALA A 76 -16.23 4.84 1.99
#